data_AF-A0A1D7XKA5-F1
#
_entry.id   AF-A0A1D7XKA5-F1
#
_cell.length_a   1.000
_cell.length_b   1.000
_cell.length_c   1.000
_cell.angle_alpha   90.00
_cell.angle_beta   90.00
_cell.angle_gamma   90.00
#
_symmetry.space_group_name_H-M   'P 1'
#
loop_
_entity.id
_entity.type
_entity.pdbx_description
1 polymer ?
#
loop_
_entity_poly.entity_id
_entity_poly.type
_entity_poly.pdbx_seq_one_letter_code
_entity_poly.pdbx_strand_id
1 'polypeptide(L)' 'MCYLVAKRFDKEGSLVLEAEQGQRLASLSKYLTLTTLENGVQIVTLNDLESYKEYFPYTLVNNEVEFISKVVNM' A
#
# COMPACT_ATOMS: atom_id res chain seq x y z
N MET A 1 5.15 13.52 -5.36
CA MET A 1 4.29 12.36 -5.56
C MET A 1 4.85 11.21 -4.75
N CYS A 2 3.99 10.40 -4.13
CA CYS A 2 4.42 9.22 -3.38
C CYS A 2 3.42 8.08 -3.59
N TYR A 3 3.84 6.89 -3.20
CA TYR A 3 3.14 5.66 -3.44
C TYR A 3 2.91 4.97 -2.12
N LEU A 4 1.65 4.65 -1.81
CA LEU A 4 1.30 3.78 -0.70
C LEU A 4 1.24 2.34 -1.22
N VAL A 5 2.12 1.51 -0.70
CA VAL A 5 2.28 0.11 -1.10
C VAL A 5 1.71 -0.79 -0.02
N ALA A 6 0.91 -1.77 -0.41
CA ALA A 6 0.47 -2.86 0.44
C ALA A 6 0.98 -4.19 -0.12
N LYS A 7 1.77 -4.91 0.69
CA LYS A 7 2.36 -6.20 0.32
C LYS A 7 2.04 -7.23 1.39
N ARG A 8 1.52 -8.39 1.00
CA ARG A 8 1.33 -9.51 1.92
C ARG A 8 2.54 -10.44 1.88
N PHE A 9 3.06 -10.84 3.03
CA PHE A 9 4.33 -11.59 3.09
C PHE A 9 4.26 -13.00 2.49
N ASP A 10 3.09 -13.61 2.48
CA ASP A 10 2.85 -14.97 1.97
C ASP A 10 2.48 -15.00 0.47
N LYS A 11 2.34 -13.83 -0.17
CA LYS A 11 1.94 -13.73 -1.58
C LYS A 11 2.90 -12.92 -2.41
N GLU A 12 3.01 -13.31 -3.66
CA GLU A 12 3.74 -12.54 -4.65
C GLU A 12 2.97 -11.26 -5.01
N GLY A 13 3.74 -10.19 -5.19
CA GLY A 13 3.27 -8.90 -5.66
C GLY A 13 2.68 -7.96 -4.61
N SER A 14 2.29 -6.78 -5.09
CA SER A 14 1.84 -5.67 -4.25
C SER A 14 0.67 -4.91 -4.87
N LEU A 15 -0.11 -4.25 -4.03
CA LEU A 15 -1.03 -3.19 -4.45
C LEU A 15 -0.39 -1.84 -4.21
N VAL A 16 -0.58 -0.90 -5.13
CA VAL A 16 -0.02 0.44 -5.03
C VAL A 16 -1.08 1.49 -5.29
N LEU A 17 -1.12 2.51 -4.44
CA LEU A 17 -1.92 3.73 -4.62
C LEU A 17 -0.98 4.91 -4.78
N GLU A 18 -1.12 5.65 -5.87
CA GLU A 18 -0.48 6.96 -6.02
C GLU A 18 -1.22 8.01 -5.18
N ALA A 19 -0.47 8.78 -4.39
CA ALA A 19 -1.03 9.76 -3.47
C ALA A 19 -0.12 10.98 -3.32
N GLU A 20 -0.71 12.09 -2.91
CA GLU A 20 0.03 13.28 -2.49
C GLU A 20 0.52 13.14 -1.04
N GLN A 21 1.69 13.70 -0.75
CA GLN A 21 2.21 13.76 0.61
C GLN A 21 1.32 14.66 1.46
N GLY A 22 1.07 14.25 2.71
CA GLY A 22 0.33 15.05 3.67
C GLY A 22 -0.37 14.23 4.74
N GLN A 23 -1.16 14.93 5.56
CA GLN A 23 -1.85 14.34 6.72
C GLN A 23 -2.81 13.21 6.31
N ARG A 24 -3.46 13.32 5.14
CA ARG A 24 -4.39 12.30 4.63
C ARG A 24 -3.68 10.98 4.39
N LEU A 25 -2.53 11.00 3.70
CA LEU A 25 -1.73 9.81 3.43
C LEU A 25 -1.18 9.20 4.72
N ALA A 26 -0.67 10.01 5.64
CA ALA A 26 -0.18 9.53 6.93
C ALA A 26 -1.28 8.83 7.74
N SER A 27 -2.49 9.40 7.73
CA SER A 27 -3.65 8.83 8.41
C SER A 27 -4.11 7.52 7.76
N LEU A 28 -4.14 7.47 6.43
CA LEU A 28 -4.48 6.26 5.66
C LEU A 28 -3.47 5.13 5.90
N SER A 29 -2.17 5.43 5.82
CA SER A 29 -1.09 4.47 6.09
C SER A 29 -1.21 3.87 7.50
N LYS A 30 -1.45 4.72 8.52
CA LYS A 30 -1.65 4.28 9.89
C LYS A 30 -2.91 3.42 10.04
N TYR A 31 -4.02 3.84 9.43
CA TYR A 31 -5.28 3.09 9.46
C TYR A 31 -5.11 1.69 8.87
N LEU A 32 -4.51 1.58 7.68
CA LEU A 32 -4.32 0.28 7.02
C LEU A 32 -3.36 -0.61 7.82
N THR A 33 -2.24 -0.06 8.31
CA THR A 33 -1.29 -0.81 9.16
C THR A 33 -1.98 -1.44 10.36
N LEU A 34 -2.84 -0.68 11.05
CA LEU A 34 -3.57 -1.18 12.22
C LEU A 34 -4.65 -2.21 11.82
N THR A 35 -5.33 -1.97 10.70
CA THR A 35 -6.41 -2.85 10.24
C THR A 35 -5.89 -4.20 9.76
N THR A 36 -4.66 -4.25 9.24
CA THR A 36 -4.07 -5.47 8.68
C THR A 36 -2.95 -6.07 9.53
N LEU A 37 -2.81 -5.64 10.79
CA LEU A 37 -1.71 -6.03 11.67
C LEU A 37 -1.57 -7.55 11.83
N GLU A 38 -2.70 -8.25 11.90
CA GLU A 38 -2.76 -9.71 12.07
C GLU A 38 -2.77 -10.48 10.73
N ASN A 39 -2.88 -9.77 9.59
CA ASN A 39 -3.04 -10.38 8.27
C ASN A 39 -1.70 -10.56 7.51
N GLY A 40 -0.58 -10.21 8.15
CA GLY A 40 0.74 -10.28 7.52
C GLY A 40 0.90 -9.34 6.32
N VAL A 41 0.17 -8.22 6.33
CA VAL A 41 0.25 -7.18 5.31
C VAL A 41 1.13 -6.03 5.81
N GLN A 42 2.15 -5.71 5.03
CA GLN A 42 3.02 -4.57 5.22
C GLN A 42 2.48 -3.37 4.44
N ILE A 43 2.39 -2.22 5.10
CA ILE A 43 2.04 -0.94 4.48
C ILE A 43 3.29 -0.04 4.48
N VAL A 44 3.68 0.45 3.31
CA VAL A 44 4.90 1.26 3.14
C VAL A 44 4.60 2.46 2.25
N THR A 45 5.15 3.62 2.58
CA THR A 45 5.12 4.80 1.69
C THR A 45 6.47 4.94 1.00
N LEU A 46 6.46 5.00 -0.33
CA LEU A 46 7.65 5.17 -1.17
C LEU A 46 7.56 6.47 -1.96
N ASN A 47 8.70 7.11 -2.24
CA ASN A 47 8.76 8.26 -3.14
C ASN A 47 9.07 7.85 -4.59
N ASP A 48 9.56 6.62 -4.80
CA ASP A 48 9.88 6.04 -6.09
C ASP A 48 9.60 4.53 -6.02
N LEU A 49 8.80 3.99 -6.94
CA LEU A 49 8.49 2.56 -7.00
C LEU A 49 9.60 1.74 -7.64
N GLU A 50 10.32 2.30 -8.62
CA GLU A 50 11.27 1.55 -9.43
C GLU A 50 12.53 1.19 -8.65
N SER A 51 12.90 2.02 -7.67
CA SER A 51 14.02 1.75 -6.77
C SER A 51 13.82 0.54 -5.86
N TYR A 52 12.58 0.06 -5.64
CA TYR A 52 12.28 -0.99 -4.65
C TYR A 52 11.69 -2.24 -5.29
N LYS A 53 12.57 -3.06 -5.87
CA LYS A 53 12.22 -4.33 -6.54
C LYS A 53 11.48 -5.34 -5.65
N GLU A 54 11.62 -5.24 -4.32
CA GLU A 54 10.93 -6.14 -3.38
C GLU A 54 9.40 -6.05 -3.47
N TYR A 55 8.86 -4.94 -3.98
CA TYR A 55 7.43 -4.75 -4.17
C TYR A 55 6.94 -5.13 -5.58
N PHE A 56 7.80 -5.66 -6.45
CA PHE A 56 7.38 -6.19 -7.74
C PHE A 56 6.91 -7.65 -7.64
N PRO A 57 5.99 -8.09 -8.54
CA PRO A 57 5.20 -7.26 -9.45
C PRO A 57 4.15 -6.42 -8.69
N TYR A 58 3.87 -5.19 -9.12
CA TYR A 58 2.83 -4.38 -8.48
C TYR A 58 1.64 -4.12 -9.41
N THR A 59 0.46 -3.96 -8.81
CA THR A 59 -0.75 -3.47 -9.48
C THR A 59 -1.09 -2.09 -8.97
N LEU A 60 -1.10 -1.10 -9.86
CA LEU A 60 -1.53 0.25 -9.55
C LEU A 60 -3.07 0.30 -9.44
N VAL A 61 -3.56 0.89 -8.36
CA VAL A 61 -4.98 1.10 -8.07
C VAL A 61 -5.21 2.60 -7.99
N ASN A 62 -5.91 3.15 -8.98
CA ASN A 62 -6.10 4.60 -9.14
C ASN A 62 -7.22 5.19 -8.26
N ASN A 63 -7.92 4.35 -7.50
CA ASN A 63 -9.02 4.75 -6.64
C ASN A 63 -8.72 4.38 -5.19
N GLU A 64 -8.70 5.37 -4.30
CA GLU A 64 -8.38 5.18 -2.87
C GLU A 64 -9.37 4.23 -2.18
N VAL A 65 -10.67 4.29 -2.52
CA VAL A 65 -11.70 3.41 -1.93
C VAL A 65 -11.49 1.97 -2.36
N GLU A 66 -11.19 1.75 -3.65
CA GLU A 66 -10.86 0.41 -4.17
C GLU A 66 -9.59 -0.13 -3.52
N PHE A 67 -8.56 0.70 -3.36
CA PHE A 67 -7.32 0.33 -2.69
C PHE A 67 -7.58 -0.10 -1.25
N ILE A 68 -8.30 0.71 -0.47
CA ILE A 68 -8.67 0.38 0.91
C ILE A 68 -9.42 -0.96 0.95
N SER A 69 -10.45 -1.12 0.10
CA SER A 69 -11.24 -2.34 0.07
C SER A 69 -10.38 -3.57 -0.23
N LYS A 70 -9.45 -3.48 -1.18
CA LYS A 70 -8.57 -4.62 -1.50
C LYS A 70 -7.62 -4.92 -0.36
N VAL A 71 -6.97 -3.91 0.22
CA VAL A 71 -5.97 -4.07 1.29
C VAL A 71 -6.58 -4.66 2.56
N VAL A 72 -7.76 -4.22 2.96
CA VAL A 72 -8.46 -4.75 4.15
C VAL A 72 -8.85 -6.23 3.97
N ASN A 73 -9.02 -6.70 2.72
CA ASN A 73 -9.36 -8.08 2.39
C ASN A 73 -8.15 -8.92 1.92
N MET A 74 -6.92 -8.41 2.06
CA MET A 74 -5.71 -9.19 1.78
C MET A 74 -5.49 -10.24 2.85
#